data_AF-A0A957YX69-F1
#
_entry.id   AF-A0A957YX69-F1
#
_cell.length_a   1.000
_cell.length_b   1.000
_cell.length_c   1.000
_cell.angle_alpha   90.00
_cell.angle_beta   90.00
_cell.angle_gamma   90.00
#
_symmetry.space_group_name_H-M   'P 1'
#
loop_
_entity.id
_entity.type
_entity.pdbx_description
1 polymer ?
#
loop_
_entity_poly.entity_id
_entity_poly.type
_entity_poly.pdbx_seq_one_letter_code
_entity_poly.pdbx_strand_id
1 'polypeptide(L)' 'GKLTGVALDRQQVADALELYYGMAGWGNDGVPTKAKLAELDLLWAT' A
#
# COMPACT_ATOMS: atom_id res chain seq x y z
N GLY A 1 -21.37 21.56 4.06
CA GLY A 1 -21.16 21.06 2.67
C GLY A 1 -21.75 19.67 2.54
N LYS A 2 -21.83 19.08 1.35
CA LYS A 2 -22.47 17.76 1.15
C LYS A 2 -21.81 16.58 1.89
N LEU A 3 -20.58 16.76 2.38
CA LEU A 3 -19.80 15.72 3.06
C LEU A 3 -19.55 16.02 4.55
N THR A 4 -20.28 16.99 5.13
CA THR A 4 -20.13 17.28 6.56
C THR A 4 -20.55 16.06 7.39
N GLY A 5 -19.62 15.51 8.17
CA GLY A 5 -19.85 14.34 9.04
C GLY A 5 -19.58 12.98 8.40
N VAL A 6 -19.23 12.92 7.12
CA VAL A 6 -18.79 11.67 6.48
C VAL A 6 -17.31 11.45 6.81
N ALA A 7 -17.02 10.34 7.49
CA ALA A 7 -15.66 9.89 7.78
C ALA A 7 -15.41 8.56 7.06
N LEU A 8 -14.18 8.35 6.62
CA LEU A 8 -13.74 7.03 6.16
C LEU A 8 -13.63 6.10 7.36
N ASP A 9 -14.15 4.90 7.20
CA ASP A 9 -13.94 3.84 8.17
C ASP A 9 -12.46 3.40 8.14
N ARG A 10 -11.85 3.33 9.31
CA ARG A 10 -10.41 3.02 9.42
C ARG A 10 -10.09 1.61 8.96
N GLN A 11 -11.00 0.66 9.19
CA GLN A 11 -10.80 -0.72 8.78
C GLN A 11 -10.90 -0.85 7.26
N GLN A 12 -11.88 -0.19 6.64
CA GLN A 12 -12.00 -0.15 5.18
C GLN A 12 -10.74 0.39 4.51
N VAL A 13 -10.09 1.39 5.11
CA VAL A 13 -8.81 1.92 4.61
C VAL A 13 -7.68 0.91 4.80
N ALA A 14 -7.60 0.24 5.96
CA ALA A 14 -6.58 -0.75 6.23
C ALA A 14 -6.67 -1.95 5.26
N ASP A 15 -7.87 -2.47 5.02
CA ASP A 15 -8.11 -3.59 4.11
C ASP A 15 -7.77 -3.21 2.66
N ALA A 16 -8.10 -1.98 2.26
CA ALA A 16 -7.76 -1.46 0.93
C ALA A 16 -6.24 -1.30 0.74
N LEU A 17 -5.52 -0.87 1.78
CA LEU A 17 -4.05 -0.75 1.76
C LEU A 17 -3.39 -2.12 1.66
N GLU A 18 -3.84 -3.10 2.43
CA GLU A 18 -3.31 -4.47 2.38
C GLU A 18 -3.47 -5.06 0.97
N LEU A 19 -4.66 -4.93 0.38
CA LEU A 19 -4.91 -5.37 -1.00
C LEU A 19 -3.99 -4.66 -2.00
N TYR A 20 -3.85 -3.34 -1.86
CA TYR A 20 -2.99 -2.55 -2.74
C TYR A 20 -1.52 -2.96 -2.64
N TYR A 21 -0.99 -3.09 -1.42
CA TYR A 21 0.39 -3.52 -1.18
C TYR A 21 0.64 -4.93 -1.72
N GLY A 22 -0.29 -5.87 -1.49
CA GLY A 22 -0.20 -7.21 -2.06
C GLY A 22 -0.10 -7.21 -3.58
N MET A 23 -0.94 -6.42 -4.27
CA MET A 23 -0.88 -6.29 -5.73
C MET A 23 0.40 -5.60 -6.22
N ALA A 24 0.90 -4.62 -5.47
CA ALA A 24 2.13 -3.89 -5.79
C ALA A 24 3.40 -4.70 -5.49
N GLY A 25 3.30 -5.86 -4.80
CA GLY A 25 4.44 -6.64 -4.35
C GLY A 25 5.18 -5.98 -3.18
N TRP A 26 4.44 -5.27 -2.33
CA TRP A 26 4.91 -4.57 -1.13
C TRP A 26 4.52 -5.37 0.12
N GLY A 27 5.28 -5.18 1.19
CA GLY A 27 4.93 -5.68 2.52
C GLY A 27 3.82 -4.86 3.17
N ASN A 28 3.28 -5.37 4.28
CA ASN A 28 2.26 -4.68 5.08
C ASN A 28 2.78 -3.41 5.78
N ASP A 29 4.10 -3.20 5.76
CA ASP A 29 4.78 -1.98 6.19
C ASP A 29 4.81 -0.89 5.11
N GLY A 30 4.27 -1.18 3.91
CA GLY A 30 4.30 -0.27 2.77
C GLY A 30 5.65 -0.22 2.05
N VAL A 31 6.52 -1.20 2.29
CA VAL A 31 7.85 -1.26 1.65
C VAL A 31 7.84 -2.29 0.52
N PRO A 32 8.30 -1.94 -0.70
CA PRO A 32 8.45 -2.92 -1.78
C PRO A 32 9.33 -4.09 -1.36
N THR A 33 8.92 -5.31 -1.70
CA THR A 33 9.76 -6.49 -1.46
C THR A 33 11.05 -6.42 -2.26
N LYS A 34 12.11 -7.09 -1.79
CA LYS A 34 13.36 -7.22 -2.56
C LYS A 34 13.15 -7.81 -3.95
N ALA A 35 12.19 -8.73 -4.09
CA ALA A 35 11.81 -9.27 -5.40
C ALA A 35 11.25 -8.19 -6.33
N LYS A 36 10.35 -7.33 -5.83
CA LYS A 36 9.81 -6.20 -6.60
C LYS A 36 10.89 -5.16 -6.94
N LEU A 37 11.82 -4.88 -6.02
CA LEU A 37 12.94 -3.97 -6.30
C LEU A 37 13.88 -4.54 -7.37
N ALA A 38 14.15 -5.85 -7.36
CA ALA A 38 14.94 -6.50 -8.40
C ALA A 38 14.25 -6.46 -9.78
N GLU A 39 12.95 -6.73 -9.83
CA GLU A 39 12.14 -6.66 -11.05
C GLU A 39 12.20 -5.26 -11.71
N LEU A 40 12.24 -4.21 -10.90
CA LEU A 40 12.27 -2.82 -11.35
C LEU A 40 13.69 -2.27 -11.56
N ASP A 41 14.73 -3.08 -11.38
CA ASP A 41 16.14 -2.65 -11.41
C ASP A 41 16.47 -1.54 -10.38
N LEU A 42 15.81 -1.61 -9.22
CA LEU A 42 15.91 -0.64 -8.11
C LEU A 42 16.61 -1.22 -6.88
N LEU A 43 17.48 -2.22 -7.04
CA LEU A 43 18.20 -2.83 -5.91
C LEU A 43 19.12 -1.84 -5.16
N TRP A 44 19.42 -0.69 -5.75
CA TRP A 44 20.15 0.38 -5.06
C TRP A 44 19.35 1.05 -3.93
N ALA A 45 18.02 0.87 -3.90
CA ALA A 45 17.12 1.50 -2.94
C ALA A 45 16.80 0.63 -1.70
N THR A 46 17.56 -0.46 -1.50
CA THR A 46 17.38 -1.40 -0.37
C THR A 46 17.92 -0.89 0.94
#